data_AF-A0A9W6CT05-F1
#
_entry.id   AF-A0A9W6CT05-F1
#
_cell.length_a   1.000
_cell.length_b   1.000
_cell.length_c   1.000
_cell.angle_alpha   90.00
_cell.angle_beta   90.00
_cell.angle_gamma   90.00
#
_symmetry.space_group_name_H-M   'P 1'
#
loop_
_entity.id
_entity.type
_entity.pdbx_description
1 polymer ?
#
loop_
_entity_poly.entity_id
_entity_poly.type
_entity_poly.pdbx_seq_one_letter_code
_entity_poly.pdbx_strand_id
1 'polypeptide(L)'
;MTAPRNKPLGQWEPLPYLVVLALAVAISLVRPENAPFAFWPLLVAVTAAAAWLVATLVRDGRSTRNPDRWGDLRTLDGVRVIDAPGKPRAVSGVVPVLDAQRHQSTIDLARIHGGMEQHAVLVPRASRWMSRRYRIGVQLVGGNRPHLAGFLHEAADDRWREVLDRLGEHGAYVRVPATIVGAERPYRVELDLSGLEAVAAEEA
;
A
#
# COMPACT_ATOMS: atom_id res chain seq x y z
N MET A 1 14.57 14.14 -7.88
CA MET A 1 13.26 14.66 -7.44
C MET A 1 12.93 13.99 -6.11
N THR A 2 12.40 14.72 -5.12
CA THR A 2 12.06 14.14 -3.81
C THR A 2 10.81 13.25 -3.92
N ALA A 3 10.86 12.06 -3.33
CA ALA A 3 9.74 11.12 -3.34
C ALA A 3 8.49 11.73 -2.68
N PRO A 4 7.30 11.65 -3.30
CA PRO A 4 6.09 12.26 -2.76
C PRO A 4 5.69 11.61 -1.43
N ARG A 5 5.32 12.42 -0.44
CA ARG A 5 4.89 11.89 0.87
C ARG A 5 3.41 11.60 0.97
N ASN A 6 2.60 12.27 0.17
CA ASN A 6 1.14 12.18 0.23
C ASN A 6 0.53 11.99 -1.15
N LYS A 7 -0.58 11.26 -1.20
CA LYS A 7 -1.46 11.16 -2.36
C LYS A 7 -2.05 12.53 -2.71
N PRO A 8 -2.11 12.87 -4.01
CA PRO A 8 -2.91 14.01 -4.45
C PRO A 8 -4.39 13.72 -4.15
N LEU A 9 -5.18 14.79 -3.92
CA LEU A 9 -6.59 14.66 -3.51
C LEU A 9 -7.42 13.82 -4.50
N GLY A 10 -7.18 13.97 -5.80
CA GLY A 10 -7.87 13.19 -6.83
C GLY A 10 -7.56 11.69 -6.82
N GLN A 11 -6.51 11.25 -6.12
CA GLN A 11 -6.16 9.84 -5.91
C GLN A 11 -6.53 9.36 -4.50
N TRP A 12 -7.11 10.22 -3.66
CA TRP A 12 -7.51 9.84 -2.31
C TRP A 12 -8.85 9.09 -2.38
N GLU A 13 -8.80 7.81 -2.02
CA GLU A 13 -9.89 6.86 -2.19
C GLU A 13 -11.21 7.26 -1.51
N PRO A 14 -11.21 7.93 -0.33
CA PRO A 14 -12.44 8.41 0.29
C PRO A 14 -13.12 9.56 -0.46
N LEU A 15 -12.43 10.28 -1.34
CA LEU A 15 -12.98 11.48 -2.01
C LEU A 15 -14.31 11.23 -2.73
N PRO A 16 -14.47 10.23 -3.62
CA PRO A 16 -15.74 10.00 -4.31
C PRO A 16 -16.88 9.67 -3.34
N TYR A 17 -16.61 8.94 -2.26
CA TYR A 17 -17.60 8.66 -1.22
C TYR A 17 -18.03 9.92 -0.47
N LEU A 18 -17.07 10.78 -0.10
CA LEU A 18 -17.33 12.03 0.60
C LEU A 18 -18.14 13.00 -0.28
N VAL A 19 -17.85 13.07 -1.58
CA VAL A 19 -18.60 13.89 -2.53
C VAL A 19 -20.05 13.42 -2.64
N VAL A 20 -20.27 12.11 -2.83
CA VAL A 20 -21.63 11.54 -2.89
C VAL A 20 -22.38 11.77 -1.59
N LEU A 21 -21.74 11.53 -0.44
CA LEU A 21 -22.34 11.76 0.88
C LEU A 21 -22.74 13.23 1.07
N ALA A 22 -21.83 14.17 0.77
CA ALA A 22 -22.09 15.60 0.91
C ALA A 22 -23.26 16.05 0.03
N LEU A 23 -23.30 15.58 -1.22
CA LEU A 23 -24.38 15.90 -2.15
C LEU A 23 -25.71 15.25 -1.75
N ALA A 24 -25.69 14.02 -1.24
CA ALA A 24 -26.87 13.34 -0.73
C ALA A 24 -27.44 14.02 0.52
N VAL A 25 -26.59 14.52 1.41
CA VAL A 25 -27.03 15.34 2.55
C VAL A 25 -27.61 16.66 2.03
N ALA A 26 -26.95 17.33 1.10
CA ALA A 26 -27.43 18.59 0.55
C ALA A 26 -28.80 18.45 -0.14
N ILE A 27 -29.03 17.36 -0.90
CA ILE A 27 -30.31 17.14 -1.57
C ILE A 27 -31.44 16.84 -0.59
N SER A 28 -31.14 16.16 0.53
CA SER A 28 -32.15 15.86 1.55
C SER A 28 -32.70 17.12 2.24
N LEU A 29 -31.95 18.23 2.20
CA LEU A 29 -32.34 19.52 2.77
C LEU A 29 -33.13 20.39 1.79
N VAL A 30 -33.07 20.10 0.49
CA VAL A 30 -33.72 20.89 -0.55
C VAL A 30 -35.00 20.20 -0.99
N ARG A 31 -36.15 20.84 -0.75
CA ARG A 31 -37.44 20.34 -1.20
C ARG A 31 -37.78 20.88 -2.60
N PRO A 32 -38.30 20.05 -3.51
CA PRO A 32 -38.63 20.47 -4.87
C PRO A 32 -39.76 21.50 -4.89
N GLU A 33 -40.66 21.48 -3.90
CA GLU A 33 -41.79 22.42 -3.83
C GLU A 33 -41.35 23.85 -3.45
N ASN A 34 -40.28 23.97 -2.66
CA ASN A 34 -39.84 25.26 -2.10
C ASN A 34 -38.70 25.90 -2.89
N ALA A 35 -37.85 25.11 -3.56
CA ALA A 35 -36.67 25.60 -4.24
C ALA A 35 -36.33 24.78 -5.51
N PRO A 36 -37.19 24.77 -6.53
CA PRO A 36 -37.01 23.93 -7.72
C PRO A 36 -35.72 24.25 -8.48
N PHE A 37 -35.32 25.52 -8.53
CA PHE A 37 -34.07 25.95 -9.20
C PHE A 37 -32.80 25.44 -8.51
N ALA A 38 -32.85 25.13 -7.22
CA ALA A 38 -31.72 24.53 -6.49
C ALA A 38 -31.78 22.99 -6.54
N PHE A 39 -33.00 22.44 -6.49
CA PHE A 39 -33.23 20.99 -6.48
C PHE A 39 -32.71 20.30 -7.75
N TRP A 40 -33.09 20.78 -8.93
CA TRP A 40 -32.75 20.12 -10.20
C TRP A 40 -31.24 20.07 -10.47
N PRO A 41 -30.47 21.17 -10.37
CA PRO A 41 -29.02 21.09 -10.52
C PRO A 41 -28.36 20.17 -9.51
N LEU A 42 -28.87 20.14 -8.28
CA LEU A 42 -28.31 19.33 -7.22
C LEU A 42 -28.62 17.84 -7.41
N LEU A 43 -29.81 17.49 -7.93
CA LEU A 43 -30.14 16.14 -8.38
C LEU A 43 -29.22 15.66 -9.51
N VAL A 44 -28.97 16.52 -10.50
CA VAL A 44 -28.01 16.22 -11.57
C VAL A 44 -26.62 15.99 -10.99
N ALA A 45 -26.16 16.83 -10.07
CA ALA A 45 -24.87 16.70 -9.41
C ALA A 45 -24.75 15.39 -8.62
N VAL A 46 -25.77 15.02 -7.82
CA VAL A 46 -25.81 13.74 -7.09
C VAL A 46 -25.71 12.55 -8.05
N THR A 47 -26.48 12.59 -9.13
CA THR A 47 -26.53 11.48 -10.10
C THR A 47 -25.21 11.35 -10.85
N ALA A 48 -24.60 12.48 -11.25
CA ALA A 48 -23.28 12.52 -11.85
C ALA A 48 -22.19 12.00 -10.90
N ALA A 49 -22.22 12.40 -9.61
CA ALA A 49 -21.28 11.91 -8.60
C ALA A 49 -21.44 10.42 -8.33
N ALA A 50 -22.67 9.90 -8.29
CA ALA A 50 -22.95 8.47 -8.14
C ALA A 50 -22.42 7.68 -9.36
N ALA A 51 -22.67 8.17 -10.58
CA ALA A 51 -22.15 7.55 -11.80
C ALA A 51 -20.60 7.56 -11.81
N TRP A 52 -19.98 8.66 -11.37
CA TRP A 52 -18.53 8.75 -11.22
C TRP A 52 -17.99 7.74 -10.19
N LEU A 53 -18.62 7.60 -9.02
CA LEU A 53 -18.25 6.60 -8.02
C LEU A 53 -18.32 5.18 -8.60
N VAL A 54 -19.43 4.82 -9.27
CA VAL A 54 -19.57 3.51 -9.91
C VAL A 54 -18.47 3.29 -10.96
N ALA A 55 -18.20 4.29 -11.80
CA ALA A 55 -17.13 4.21 -12.80
C ALA A 55 -15.75 3.99 -12.15
N THR A 56 -15.44 4.66 -11.03
CA THR A 56 -14.18 4.43 -10.29
C THR A 56 -14.08 3.01 -9.75
N LEU A 57 -15.15 2.48 -9.14
CA LEU A 57 -15.18 1.12 -8.59
C LEU A 57 -15.02 0.05 -9.68
N VAL A 58 -15.71 0.21 -10.81
CA VAL A 58 -15.59 -0.71 -11.95
C VAL A 58 -14.19 -0.65 -12.55
N ARG A 59 -13.61 0.55 -12.67
CA ARG A 59 -12.26 0.73 -13.18
C ARG A 59 -11.22 0.08 -12.25
N ASP A 60 -11.39 0.23 -10.94
CA ASP A 60 -10.51 -0.39 -9.94
C ASP A 60 -10.61 -1.92 -10.00
N GLY A 61 -11.83 -2.47 -10.08
CA GLY A 61 -12.05 -3.91 -10.17
C GLY A 61 -11.49 -4.54 -11.46
N ARG A 62 -11.48 -3.79 -12.56
CA ARG A 62 -10.90 -4.23 -13.85
C ARG A 62 -9.41 -3.95 -13.99
N SER A 63 -8.82 -3.17 -13.08
CA SER A 63 -7.40 -2.82 -13.16
C SER A 63 -6.54 -4.05 -12.95
N THR A 64 -5.70 -4.38 -13.95
CA THR A 64 -4.65 -5.40 -13.89
C THR A 64 -3.31 -4.84 -13.40
N ARG A 65 -3.30 -3.60 -12.91
CA ARG A 65 -2.09 -2.92 -12.45
C ARG A 65 -1.42 -3.71 -11.31
N ASN A 66 -0.10 -3.85 -11.41
CA ASN A 66 0.75 -4.49 -10.41
C ASN A 66 1.97 -3.57 -10.15
N PRO A 67 2.14 -2.98 -8.95
CA PRO A 67 1.24 -3.02 -7.79
C PRO A 67 -0.12 -2.37 -8.06
N ASP A 68 -1.11 -2.74 -7.26
CA ASP A 68 -2.42 -2.08 -7.31
C ASP A 68 -2.36 -0.65 -6.74
N ARG A 69 -3.52 0.04 -6.68
CA ARG A 69 -3.58 1.43 -6.21
C ARG A 69 -3.19 1.61 -4.72
N TRP A 70 -3.19 0.52 -3.95
CA TRP A 70 -2.81 0.53 -2.54
C TRP A 70 -1.34 0.17 -2.32
N GLY A 71 -0.64 -0.20 -3.39
CA GLY A 71 0.74 -0.66 -3.35
C GLY A 71 0.86 -2.13 -2.99
N ASP A 72 -0.19 -2.94 -3.21
CA ASP A 72 -0.15 -4.39 -3.02
C ASP A 72 0.26 -5.08 -4.33
N LEU A 73 1.25 -5.98 -4.26
CA LEU A 73 1.70 -6.76 -5.41
C LEU A 73 0.79 -7.98 -5.52
N ARG A 74 0.24 -8.20 -6.71
CA ARG A 74 -0.61 -9.37 -6.99
C ARG A 74 0.22 -10.58 -7.43
N THR A 75 1.32 -10.31 -8.13
CA THR A 75 2.29 -11.31 -8.62
C THR A 75 3.69 -10.70 -8.63
N LEU A 76 4.72 -11.54 -8.64
CA LEU A 76 6.11 -11.15 -8.93
C LEU A 76 6.47 -11.36 -10.41
N ASP A 77 5.58 -11.95 -11.21
CA ASP A 77 5.82 -12.18 -12.62
C ASP A 77 5.94 -10.84 -13.36
N GLY A 78 7.02 -10.70 -14.14
CA GLY A 78 7.31 -9.47 -14.88
C GLY A 78 7.79 -8.30 -14.01
N VAL A 79 8.01 -8.52 -12.71
CA VAL A 79 8.55 -7.53 -11.79
C VAL A 79 10.04 -7.76 -11.61
N ARG A 80 10.88 -6.72 -11.80
CA ARG A 80 12.32 -6.83 -11.54
C ARG A 80 12.54 -6.81 -10.03
N VAL A 81 13.05 -7.91 -9.48
CA VAL A 81 13.34 -7.99 -8.05
C VAL A 81 14.85 -7.98 -7.83
N ILE A 82 15.33 -7.03 -7.02
CA ILE A 82 16.72 -6.87 -6.65
C ILE A 82 16.90 -7.47 -5.26
N ASP A 83 17.77 -8.46 -5.12
CA ASP A 83 18.03 -9.10 -3.84
C ASP A 83 19.01 -8.26 -3.01
N ALA A 84 18.62 -7.94 -1.77
CA ALA A 84 19.43 -7.24 -0.78
C ALA A 84 19.71 -8.20 0.39
N PRO A 85 20.69 -9.11 0.27
CA PRO A 85 20.97 -10.11 1.29
C PRO A 85 21.43 -9.45 2.60
N GLY A 86 21.04 -10.07 3.71
CA GLY A 86 21.46 -9.64 5.05
C GLY A 86 22.97 -9.77 5.24
N LYS A 87 23.58 -8.83 5.95
CA LYS A 87 24.99 -8.90 6.32
C LYS A 87 25.14 -9.68 7.63
N PRO A 88 26.08 -10.65 7.72
CA PRO A 88 26.39 -11.32 8.98
C PRO A 88 27.06 -10.33 9.93
N ARG A 89 26.29 -9.59 10.72
CA ARG A 89 26.79 -8.70 11.76
C ARG A 89 26.15 -9.09 13.09
N ALA A 90 26.95 -9.22 14.15
CA ALA A 90 26.57 -9.71 15.49
C ALA A 90 25.48 -8.89 16.21
N VAL A 91 25.06 -7.76 15.63
CA VAL A 91 23.89 -6.99 16.05
C VAL A 91 23.06 -6.78 14.80
N SER A 92 22.19 -7.75 14.51
CA SER A 92 21.24 -7.69 13.40
C SER A 92 20.38 -6.44 13.58
N GLY A 93 20.48 -5.50 12.63
CA GLY A 93 19.66 -4.29 12.57
C GLY A 93 18.24 -4.63 12.13
N VAL A 94 17.58 -5.46 12.93
CA VAL A 94 16.26 -5.99 12.66
C VAL A 94 15.24 -4.88 12.85
N VAL A 95 14.48 -4.58 11.81
CA VAL A 95 13.44 -3.56 11.84
C VAL A 95 12.08 -4.25 11.96
N PRO A 96 11.30 -3.98 13.01
CA PRO A 96 9.96 -4.53 13.14
C PRO A 96 9.02 -3.92 12.10
N VAL A 97 8.15 -4.76 11.54
CA VAL A 97 7.07 -4.34 10.64
C VAL A 97 5.91 -3.79 11.46
N LEU A 98 5.45 -2.59 11.12
CA LEU A 98 4.28 -1.97 11.72
C LEU A 98 2.99 -2.57 11.16
N ASP A 99 1.94 -2.55 11.98
CA ASP A 99 0.59 -3.05 11.65
C ASP A 99 0.47 -4.54 11.33
N ALA A 100 1.49 -5.36 11.63
CA ALA A 100 1.41 -6.82 11.48
C ALA A 100 0.14 -7.42 12.12
N GLN A 101 -0.33 -6.84 13.24
CA GLN A 101 -1.56 -7.21 13.93
C GLN A 101 -2.83 -7.12 13.06
N ARG A 102 -2.85 -6.25 12.03
CA ARG A 102 -4.00 -6.08 11.12
C ARG A 102 -3.99 -7.08 9.96
N HIS A 103 -2.85 -7.76 9.74
CA HIS A 103 -2.61 -8.64 8.60
C HIS A 103 -2.33 -10.08 9.02
N GLN A 104 -2.80 -10.50 10.20
CA GLN A 104 -2.50 -11.82 10.78
C GLN A 104 -2.88 -13.00 9.88
N SER A 105 -4.03 -12.96 9.20
CA SER A 105 -4.44 -14.00 8.26
C SER A 105 -3.50 -14.10 7.06
N THR A 106 -3.04 -12.96 6.55
CA THR A 106 -2.10 -12.89 5.42
C THR A 106 -0.71 -13.38 5.81
N ILE A 107 -0.24 -13.02 7.01
CA ILE A 107 1.04 -13.49 7.56
C ILE A 107 1.00 -15.00 7.82
N ASP A 108 -0.12 -15.52 8.34
CA ASP A 108 -0.31 -16.95 8.58
C ASP A 108 -0.27 -17.75 7.27
N LEU A 109 -0.94 -17.26 6.22
CA LEU A 109 -0.84 -17.86 4.89
C LEU A 109 0.59 -17.84 4.35
N ALA A 110 1.30 -16.72 4.47
CA ALA A 110 2.70 -16.65 4.07
C ALA A 110 3.55 -17.66 4.85
N ARG A 111 3.34 -17.79 6.17
CA ARG A 111 4.03 -18.75 7.04
C ARG A 111 3.80 -20.19 6.60
N ILE A 112 2.56 -20.56 6.28
CA ILE A 112 2.20 -21.92 5.86
C ILE A 112 2.95 -22.33 4.59
N HIS A 113 3.16 -21.39 3.66
CA HIS A 113 3.80 -21.69 2.37
C HIS A 113 5.32 -21.45 2.36
N GLY A 114 5.81 -20.46 3.12
CA GLY A 114 7.20 -20.00 3.11
C GLY A 114 8.01 -20.32 4.37
N GLY A 115 7.36 -20.81 5.44
CA GLY A 115 8.02 -21.04 6.73
C GLY A 115 8.17 -19.76 7.57
N MET A 116 8.99 -19.85 8.63
CA MET A 116 9.26 -18.72 9.53
C MET A 116 10.33 -17.77 8.98
N GLU A 117 11.34 -18.32 8.31
CA GLU A 117 12.38 -17.54 7.63
C GLU A 117 12.04 -17.49 6.14
N GLN A 118 11.79 -16.29 5.64
CA GLN A 118 11.43 -16.07 4.25
C GLN A 118 11.95 -14.71 3.79
N HIS A 119 11.54 -14.26 2.63
CA HIS A 119 11.89 -12.96 2.12
C HIS A 119 10.67 -12.05 2.07
N ALA A 120 10.91 -10.74 2.16
CA ALA A 120 9.90 -9.72 1.93
C ALA A 120 10.33 -8.79 0.80
N VAL A 121 9.38 -8.42 -0.05
CA VAL A 121 9.56 -7.37 -1.05
C VAL A 121 9.06 -6.05 -0.47
N LEU A 122 9.89 -5.02 -0.60
CA LEU A 122 9.58 -3.66 -0.19
C LEU A 122 8.95 -2.90 -1.35
N VAL A 123 7.73 -2.39 -1.13
CA VAL A 123 6.95 -1.71 -2.16
C VAL A 123 6.76 -0.24 -1.79
N PRO A 124 7.40 0.71 -2.51
CA PRO A 124 7.20 2.14 -2.27
C PRO A 124 5.78 2.57 -2.66
N ARG A 125 5.36 3.74 -2.18
CA ARG A 125 4.04 4.34 -2.44
C ARG A 125 2.85 3.44 -2.05
N ALA A 126 3.06 2.51 -1.13
CA ALA A 126 1.97 1.78 -0.51
C ALA A 126 1.21 2.65 0.50
N SER A 127 -0.04 2.31 0.79
CA SER A 127 -0.88 3.13 1.66
C SER A 127 -2.08 2.36 2.17
N ARG A 128 -2.65 2.83 3.30
CA ARG A 128 -3.94 2.34 3.78
C ARG A 128 -5.07 3.05 3.03
N TRP A 129 -6.21 2.37 2.86
CA TRP A 129 -7.41 2.94 2.22
C TRP A 129 -7.72 4.38 2.63
N MET A 130 -7.71 4.69 3.93
CA MET A 130 -8.10 6.02 4.43
C MET A 130 -6.94 7.01 4.52
N SER A 131 -5.70 6.55 4.36
CA SER A 131 -4.53 7.41 4.57
C SER A 131 -4.12 8.08 3.27
N ARG A 132 -3.89 9.39 3.34
CA ARG A 132 -3.20 10.11 2.26
C ARG A 132 -1.70 9.85 2.26
N ARG A 133 -1.11 9.39 3.38
CA ARG A 133 0.35 9.26 3.51
C ARG A 133 0.85 8.01 2.80
N TYR A 134 1.81 8.18 1.91
CA TYR A 134 2.57 7.08 1.33
C TYR A 134 3.55 6.51 2.35
N ARG A 135 3.67 5.20 2.32
CA ARG A 135 4.53 4.36 3.13
C ARG A 135 5.18 3.29 2.26
N ILE A 136 6.20 2.63 2.80
CA ILE A 136 6.77 1.43 2.20
C ILE A 136 6.01 0.22 2.74
N GLY A 137 5.31 -0.48 1.85
CA GLY A 137 4.61 -1.71 2.13
C GLY A 137 5.60 -2.88 2.20
N VAL A 138 5.36 -3.80 3.13
CA VAL A 138 6.19 -4.99 3.32
C VAL A 138 5.36 -6.20 2.93
N GLN A 139 5.78 -6.91 1.89
CA GLN A 139 5.04 -8.06 1.37
C GLN A 139 5.89 -9.32 1.42
N LEU A 140 5.44 -10.31 2.18
CA LEU A 140 6.12 -11.59 2.35
C LEU A 140 5.98 -12.43 1.07
N VAL A 141 7.08 -13.02 0.64
CA VAL A 141 7.16 -13.91 -0.53
C VAL A 141 7.11 -15.36 -0.06
N GLY A 142 6.02 -15.72 0.61
CA GLY A 142 5.73 -17.08 1.03
C GLY A 142 4.75 -17.73 0.06
N GLY A 143 5.20 -18.67 -0.77
CA GLY A 143 4.35 -19.40 -1.73
C GLY A 143 4.19 -18.70 -3.09
N ASN A 144 3.00 -18.85 -3.70
CA ASN A 144 2.76 -18.47 -5.10
C ASN A 144 2.44 -17.00 -5.33
N ARG A 145 2.18 -16.22 -4.27
CA ARG A 145 1.88 -14.78 -4.40
C ARG A 145 2.42 -13.98 -3.21
N PRO A 146 2.76 -12.71 -3.40
CA PRO A 146 3.11 -11.81 -2.31
C PRO A 146 1.95 -11.62 -1.33
N HIS A 147 2.30 -11.48 -0.06
CA HIS A 147 1.37 -11.37 1.05
C HIS A 147 1.69 -10.15 1.91
N LEU A 148 0.85 -9.11 1.88
CA LEU A 148 1.05 -7.91 2.69
C LEU A 148 1.11 -8.25 4.18
N ALA A 149 2.24 -7.93 4.80
CA ALA A 149 2.48 -8.09 6.23
C ALA A 149 2.31 -6.79 7.01
N GLY A 150 2.44 -5.64 6.36
CA GLY A 150 2.29 -4.34 6.99
C GLY A 150 3.17 -3.28 6.34
N PHE A 151 3.68 -2.36 7.15
CA PHE A 151 4.47 -1.23 6.68
C PHE A 151 5.80 -1.11 7.41
N LEU A 152 6.76 -0.48 6.76
CA LEU A 152 8.05 -0.19 7.37
C LEU A 152 7.92 0.85 8.50
N HIS A 153 8.77 0.75 9.53
CA HIS A 153 8.82 1.73 10.62
C HIS A 153 9.22 3.12 10.09
N GLU A 154 8.67 4.20 10.65
CA GLU A 154 8.81 5.58 10.13
C GLU A 154 10.26 6.02 9.91
N ALA A 155 11.16 5.72 10.85
CA ALA A 155 12.59 6.04 10.72
C ALA A 155 13.27 5.32 9.54
N ALA A 156 12.92 4.05 9.29
CA ALA A 156 13.46 3.28 8.18
C ALA A 156 12.76 3.66 6.86
N ASP A 157 11.48 3.99 6.91
CA ASP A 157 10.74 4.53 5.77
C ASP A 157 11.40 5.82 5.27
N ASP A 158 11.59 6.80 6.15
CA ASP A 158 12.18 8.08 5.78
C ASP A 158 13.61 7.95 5.25
N ARG A 159 14.40 6.99 5.78
CA ARG A 159 15.77 6.70 5.29
C ARG A 159 15.79 6.12 3.88
N TRP A 160 14.91 5.18 3.57
CA TRP A 160 14.99 4.39 2.33
C TRP A 160 14.02 4.81 1.24
N ARG A 161 13.08 5.70 1.56
CA ARG A 161 12.01 6.15 0.66
C ARG A 161 12.53 6.59 -0.70
N GLU A 162 13.49 7.50 -0.75
CA GLU A 162 13.95 8.05 -2.04
C GLU A 162 14.60 7.00 -2.94
N VAL A 163 15.41 6.10 -2.37
CA VAL A 163 16.05 5.02 -3.12
C VAL A 163 15.00 4.04 -3.65
N LEU A 164 14.10 3.57 -2.78
CA LEU A 164 13.08 2.60 -3.17
C LEU A 164 12.06 3.20 -4.15
N ASP A 165 11.71 4.48 -4.00
CA ASP A 165 10.80 5.18 -4.90
C ASP A 165 11.38 5.29 -6.30
N ARG A 166 12.67 5.64 -6.43
CA ARG A 166 13.38 5.66 -7.72
C ARG A 166 13.40 4.29 -8.39
N LEU A 167 13.70 3.23 -7.64
CA LEU A 167 13.65 1.86 -8.17
C LEU A 167 12.23 1.48 -8.64
N GLY A 168 11.22 1.83 -7.85
CA GLY A 168 9.82 1.57 -8.16
C GLY A 168 9.33 2.29 -9.41
N GLU A 169 9.86 3.49 -9.72
CA GLU A 169 9.57 4.20 -10.98
C GLU A 169 10.06 3.43 -12.22
N HIS A 170 11.09 2.59 -12.07
CA HIS A 170 11.63 1.72 -13.10
C HIS A 170 11.05 0.29 -13.06
N GLY A 171 10.03 0.04 -12.23
CA GLY A 171 9.43 -1.29 -12.05
C GLY A 171 10.34 -2.28 -11.31
N ALA A 172 11.34 -1.78 -10.57
CA ALA A 172 12.23 -2.58 -9.75
C ALA A 172 11.87 -2.48 -8.26
N TYR A 173 11.92 -3.61 -7.56
CA TYR A 173 11.60 -3.69 -6.13
C TYR A 173 12.67 -4.48 -5.40
N VAL A 174 12.89 -4.16 -4.13
CA VAL A 174 13.96 -4.77 -3.35
C VAL A 174 13.41 -5.88 -2.47
N ARG A 175 14.08 -7.04 -2.50
CA ARG A 175 13.81 -8.18 -1.64
C ARG A 175 14.81 -8.23 -0.50
N VAL A 176 14.31 -8.29 0.73
CA VAL A 176 15.09 -8.35 1.96
C VAL A 176 14.74 -9.60 2.76
N PRO A 177 15.66 -10.16 3.56
CA PRO A 177 15.35 -11.22 4.50
C PRO A 177 14.29 -10.78 5.52
N ALA A 178 13.36 -11.68 5.83
CA ALA A 178 12.26 -11.45 6.74
C ALA A 178 11.99 -12.68 7.62
N THR A 179 11.84 -12.46 8.93
CA THR A 179 11.54 -13.51 9.90
C THR A 179 10.17 -13.25 10.51
N ILE A 180 9.30 -14.26 10.47
CA ILE A 180 8.05 -14.26 11.22
C ILE A 180 8.34 -14.79 12.63
N VAL A 181 8.06 -13.96 13.63
CA VAL A 181 8.29 -14.25 15.05
C VAL A 181 6.96 -14.53 15.74
N GLY A 182 6.90 -15.62 16.50
CA GLY A 182 5.74 -16.04 17.29
C GLY A 182 5.30 -17.47 16.93
N ALA A 183 5.14 -18.32 17.95
CA ALA A 183 4.69 -19.70 17.76
C ALA A 183 3.20 -19.75 17.34
N GLU A 184 2.40 -18.87 17.96
CA GLU A 184 0.97 -18.70 17.73
C GLU A 184 0.62 -17.22 17.50
N ARG A 185 -0.61 -16.95 17.09
CA ARG A 185 -1.07 -15.59 16.88
C ARG A 185 -1.07 -14.82 18.22
N PRO A 186 -0.62 -13.56 18.26
CA PRO A 186 -0.30 -12.75 17.09
C PRO A 186 1.17 -12.86 16.63
N TYR A 187 1.36 -13.01 15.32
CA TYR A 187 2.65 -13.00 14.66
C TYR A 187 3.22 -11.59 14.53
N ARG A 188 4.53 -11.48 14.73
CA ARG A 188 5.34 -10.30 14.41
C ARG A 188 6.19 -10.61 13.17
N VAL A 189 6.54 -9.57 12.42
CA VAL A 189 7.44 -9.70 11.27
C VAL A 189 8.61 -8.75 11.49
N GLU A 190 9.79 -9.29 11.27
CA GLU A 190 11.08 -8.68 11.52
C GLU A 190 11.89 -8.70 10.21
N LEU A 191 12.48 -7.56 9.82
CA LEU A 191 13.20 -7.42 8.55
C LEU A 191 14.68 -7.16 8.79
N ASP A 192 15.54 -7.78 8.00
CA ASP A 192 16.94 -7.37 7.91
C ASP A 192 17.15 -6.40 6.74
N LEU A 193 17.39 -5.13 7.07
CA LEU A 193 17.60 -4.08 6.07
C LEU A 193 19.08 -3.80 5.79
N SER A 194 20.01 -4.54 6.38
CA SER A 194 21.45 -4.28 6.25
C SER A 194 21.96 -4.40 4.81
N GLY A 195 21.30 -5.20 3.99
CA GLY A 195 21.58 -5.35 2.55
C GLY A 195 21.19 -4.13 1.72
N LEU A 196 20.27 -3.28 2.18
CA LEU A 196 19.81 -2.11 1.42
C LEU A 196 20.90 -1.07 1.17
N GLU A 197 21.92 -1.03 2.03
CA GLU A 197 23.06 -0.13 1.87
C GLU A 197 23.85 -0.41 0.60
N ALA A 198 23.98 -1.68 0.20
CA ALA A 198 24.66 -2.06 -1.03
C ALA A 198 23.84 -1.63 -2.26
N VAL A 199 22.53 -1.91 -2.24
CA VAL A 199 21.60 -1.51 -3.31
C VAL A 199 21.57 0.01 -3.47
N ALA A 200 21.56 0.75 -2.36
CA ALA A 200 21.57 2.21 -2.41
C ALA A 200 22.90 2.79 -2.95
N ALA A 201 24.03 2.10 -2.73
CA ALA A 201 25.32 2.52 -3.27
C ALA A 201 25.45 2.28 -4.77
N GLU A 202 24.78 1.26 -5.31
CA GLU A 202 24.73 0.99 -6.76
C GLU A 202 23.83 1.96 -7.53
N GLU A 203 22.87 2.59 -6.83
CA GLU A 203 21.86 3.51 -7.39
C GLU A 203 22.15 5.01 -7.07
N ALA A 204 23.31 5.31 -6.48
CA ALA A 204 23.78 6.65 -6.17
C ALA A 204 24.56 7.24 -7.34
#